data_AF-A0A6B0XWA2-F1
#
_entry.id   AF-A0A6B0XWA2-F1
#
_cell.length_a   1.000
_cell.length_b   1.000
_cell.length_c   1.000
_cell.angle_alpha   90.00
_cell.angle_beta   90.00
_cell.angle_gamma   90.00
#
_symmetry.space_group_name_H-M   'P 1'
#
loop_
_entity.id
_entity.type
_entity.pdbx_description
1 polymer ?
#
loop_
_entity_poly.entity_id
_entity_poly.type
_entity_poly.pdbx_seq_one_letter_code
_entity_poly.pdbx_strand_id
1 'polypeptide(L)' 'MKTGNRLITVPEQDRTLQVQVPASTKLAIHIRSAETGDPMRVLVLRALAAYGFPVPKEAITDRRKPQ' A
#
# COMPACT_ATOMS: atom_id res chain seq x y z
N MET A 1 -12.77 29.06 1.03
CA MET A 1 -11.73 28.67 2.01
C MET A 1 -10.86 27.61 1.35
N LYS A 2 -9.61 27.94 1.02
CA LYS A 2 -8.70 27.02 0.32
C LYS A 2 -8.12 26.07 1.35
N THR A 3 -8.57 24.81 1.35
CA THR A 3 -7.97 23.76 2.17
C THR A 3 -6.51 23.64 1.78
N GLY A 4 -5.63 24.07 2.69
CA GLY A 4 -4.19 24.04 2.48
C GLY A 4 -3.75 22.60 2.24
N ASN A 5 -3.31 22.31 1.02
CA ASN A 5 -2.53 21.12 0.72
C ASN A 5 -1.25 21.22 1.54
N ARG A 6 -1.23 20.56 2.71
CA ARG A 6 0.00 20.36 3.47
C ARG A 6 0.90 19.55 2.55
N LEU A 7 1.96 20.18 2.03
CA LEU A 7 3.08 19.49 1.42
C LEU A 7 3.67 18.60 2.51
N ILE A 8 3.22 17.35 2.56
CA ILE A 8 3.86 16.33 3.35
C ILE A 8 5.18 16.09 2.61
N THR A 9 6.26 16.72 3.06
CA THR A 9 7.61 16.28 2.73
C THR A 9 7.75 14.91 3.38
N VAL A 10 7.31 13.87 2.67
CA VAL A 10 7.43 12.49 3.14
C VAL A 10 8.93 12.19 3.11
N PRO A 11 9.57 11.91 4.25
CA PRO A 11 10.96 11.43 4.21
C PRO A 11 11.00 10.18 3.32
N GLU A 12 12.08 10.05 2.55
CA GLU A 12 12.37 9.03 1.53
C GLU A 12 12.34 7.56 2.01
N GLN A 13 11.91 7.32 3.25
CA GLN A 13 11.96 6.03 3.93
C GLN A 13 10.57 5.47 4.18
N ASP A 14 10.32 4.29 3.63
CA ASP A 14 9.17 3.45 3.97
C ASP A 14 9.09 3.28 5.50
N ARG A 15 7.88 3.42 6.06
CA ARG A 15 7.60 3.17 7.47
C ARG A 15 6.70 1.94 7.61
N THR A 16 6.91 1.18 8.68
CA THR A 16 6.06 0.03 9.00
C THR A 16 4.74 0.51 9.61
N LEU A 17 3.63 -0.10 9.18
CA LEU A 17 2.32 0.08 9.77
C LEU A 17 1.80 -1.30 10.19
N GLN A 18 1.61 -1.49 11.50
CA GLN A 18 1.04 -2.72 12.05
C GLN A 18 -0.41 -2.45 12.46
N VAL A 19 -1.34 -3.22 11.91
CA VAL A 19 -2.77 -3.15 12.21
C VAL A 19 -3.35 -4.54 12.35
N GLN A 20 -4.41 -4.67 13.16
CA GLN A 20 -5.20 -5.90 13.22
C GLN A 20 -6.26 -5.89 12.12
N VAL A 21 -6.47 -7.05 11.49
CA VAL A 21 -7.52 -7.27 10.49
C VAL A 21 -8.21 -8.59 10.79
N PRO A 22 -9.47 -8.79 10.36
CA PRO A 22 -10.13 -10.08 10.46
C PRO A 22 -9.30 -11.19 9.81
N ALA A 23 -9.35 -12.40 10.38
CA ALA A 23 -8.59 -13.56 9.88
C ALA A 23 -8.92 -13.88 8.41
N SER A 24 -10.20 -13.77 8.04
CA SER A 24 -10.67 -13.94 6.66
C SER A 24 -10.05 -12.93 5.70
N THR A 25 -9.91 -11.67 6.11
CA THR A 25 -9.27 -10.62 5.31
C THR A 25 -7.79 -10.93 5.09
N LYS A 26 -7.06 -11.35 6.14
CA LYS A 26 -5.65 -11.74 6.02
C LYS A 26 -5.47 -12.90 5.04
N LEU A 27 -6.31 -13.93 5.16
CA LEU A 27 -6.29 -15.09 4.26
C LEU A 27 -6.58 -14.69 2.81
N ALA A 28 -7.59 -13.84 2.59
CA ALA A 28 -7.92 -13.35 1.25
C ALA A 28 -6.77 -12.56 0.60
N ILE A 29 -6.05 -11.74 1.38
CA ILE A 29 -4.86 -11.03 0.89
C ILE A 29 -3.76 -12.02 0.49
N HIS A 30 -3.52 -13.07 1.28
CA HIS A 30 -2.54 -14.12 0.93
C HIS A 30 -2.91 -14.84 -0.36
N ILE A 31 -4.17 -15.30 -0.48
CA ILE A 31 -4.65 -16.00 -1.67
C ILE A 31 -4.48 -15.12 -2.90
N ARG A 32 -4.95 -13.86 -2.86
CA ARG A 32 -4.85 -12.95 -3.99
C ARG A 32 -3.39 -12.62 -4.35
N SER A 33 -2.50 -12.56 -3.38
CA SER A 33 -1.05 -12.37 -3.62
C SER A 33 -0.46 -13.58 -4.36
N ALA A 34 -0.87 -14.79 -4.00
CA ALA A 34 -0.45 -16.01 -4.69
C ALA A 34 -1.02 -16.10 -6.12
N GLU A 35 -2.31 -15.77 -6.31
CA GLU A 35 -2.98 -15.82 -7.61
C GLU A 35 -2.42 -14.81 -8.62
N THR A 36 -2.13 -13.58 -8.17
CA THR A 36 -1.69 -12.49 -9.04
C THR A 36 -0.18 -12.44 -9.22
N GLY A 37 0.57 -13.08 -8.33
CA GLY A 37 2.02 -12.93 -8.22
C GLY A 37 2.45 -11.57 -7.63
N ASP A 38 1.53 -10.65 -7.32
CA ASP A 38 1.85 -9.38 -6.68
C ASP A 38 2.17 -9.57 -5.19
N PRO A 39 3.16 -8.87 -4.62
CA PRO A 39 3.38 -8.88 -3.16
C PRO A 39 2.17 -8.34 -2.42
N MET A 40 1.91 -8.86 -1.21
CA MET A 40 0.87 -8.33 -0.32
C MET A 40 0.96 -6.81 -0.14
N ARG A 41 2.18 -6.26 -0.04
CA ARG A 41 2.42 -4.81 0.05
C ARG A 41 1.77 -4.06 -1.11
N VAL A 42 1.92 -4.55 -2.34
CA VAL A 42 1.32 -3.93 -3.54
C VAL A 42 -0.20 -3.96 -3.45
N LEU A 43 -0.79 -5.10 -3.06
CA LEU A 43 -2.24 -5.23 -2.90
C LEU A 43 -2.79 -4.25 -1.85
N VAL A 44 -2.12 -4.15 -0.71
CA VAL A 44 -2.50 -3.25 0.39
C VAL A 44 -2.36 -1.79 -0.04
N LEU A 45 -1.26 -1.40 -0.69
CA LEU A 45 -1.07 -0.04 -1.19
C LEU A 45 -2.10 0.36 -2.24
N ARG A 46 -2.47 -0.57 -3.15
CA ARG A 46 -3.57 -0.33 -4.10
C ARG A 46 -4.91 -0.10 -3.39
N ALA A 47 -5.22 -0.89 -2.36
CA ALA A 47 -6.44 -0.72 -1.57
C ALA A 47 -6.47 0.63 -0.83
N LEU A 48 -5.35 1.03 -0.22
CA LEU A 48 -5.22 2.33 0.45
C LEU A 48 -5.38 3.49 -0.54
N ALA A 49 -4.76 3.40 -1.72
CA ALA A 49 -4.93 4.40 -2.78
C ALA A 49 -6.39 4.49 -3.25
N ALA A 50 -7.05 3.34 -3.47
CA ALA A 50 -8.45 3.28 -3.89
C ALA A 50 -9.41 3.85 -2.83
N TYR A 51 -9.06 3.76 -1.55
CA TYR A 51 -9.81 4.37 -0.45
C TYR A 51 -9.60 5.90 -0.35
N GLY A 52 -8.50 6.42 -0.91
CA GLY A 52 -8.18 7.86 -0.92
C GLY A 52 -6.99 8.27 -0.04
N PHE A 53 -6.20 7.32 0.48
CA PHE A 53 -4.96 7.66 1.17
C PHE A 53 -3.87 8.11 0.17
N PRO A 54 -2.97 9.02 0.57
CA PRO A 54 -1.84 9.42 -0.27
C PRO A 54 -0.86 8.26 -0.39
N VAL A 55 -0.83 7.64 -1.57
CA VAL A 55 0.11 6.58 -1.94
C VAL A 55 0.80 6.99 -3.25
N PRO A 56 2.11 7.27 -3.23
CA PRO A 56 2.86 7.58 -4.45
C PRO A 56 2.75 6.42 -5.46
N LYS A 57 2.58 6.71 -6.75
CA LYS A 57 2.38 5.68 -7.78
C LYS A 57 3.61 4.77 -7.89
N GLU A 58 4.78 5.35 -7.81
CA GLU A 58 6.09 4.71 -7.79
C GLU A 58 6.25 3.73 -6.60
N ALA A 59 5.53 3.95 -5.50
CA ALA A 59 5.55 3.05 -4.35
C ALA A 59 4.76 1.76 -4.61
N ILE A 60 3.84 1.74 -5.59
CA ILE A 60 3.05 0.56 -6.00
C ILE A 60 3.86 -0.29 -7.00
N THR A 61 5.03 -0.73 -6.56
CA THR A 61 5.96 -1.54 -7.34
C THR A 61 6.36 -2.79 -6.57
N ASP A 62 6.53 -3.92 -7.26
CA ASP A 62 7.10 -5.13 -6.67
C ASP A 62 8.61 -4.94 -6.45
N ARG A 63 9.01 -4.67 -5.21
CA ARG A 63 10.42 -4.48 -4.83
C ARG A 63 11.26 -5.77 -4.89
N ARG A 64 10.65 -6.94 -5.13
CA ARG A 64 11.40 -8.21 -5.33
C ARG A 64 12.02 -8.27 -6.72
N LYS A 65 11.47 -7.53 -7.68
CA LYS A 65 12.05 -7.43 -9.02
C LYS A 65 13.06 -6.27 -9.01
N PRO A 66 14.27 -6.47 -9.54
CA PRO A 66 15.14 -5.34 -9.82
C PRO A 66 14.41 -4.39 -10.78
N GLN A 67 14.51 -3.09 -10.50
CA GLN A 67 14.00 -2.05 -11.41
C GLN A 67 14.81 -2.02 -12.70
#